data_AF-A0A1M3PYY9-F1
#
_entry.id   AF-A0A1M3PYY9-F1
#
_cell.length_a   1.000
_cell.length_b   1.000
_cell.length_c   1.000
_cell.angle_alpha   90.00
_cell.angle_beta   90.00
_cell.angle_gamma   90.00
#
_symmetry.space_group_name_H-M   'P 1'
#
loop_
_entity.id
_entity.type
_entity.pdbx_description
1 polymer ?
#
loop_
_entity_poly.entity_id
_entity_poly.type
_entity_poly.pdbx_seq_one_letter_code
_entity_poly.pdbx_strand_id
1 'polypeptide(L)'
;MFFYPWEKLIADARGGDLFVCHIVREARPVFDPLDQLDELRLQFRLRTSYAREIAQARDLGWFLDSHGGALNAPMVVRRMVWCVRTITIAQLAENGRPAFAPTELAAAAPLAADLLVNRHQRRLDVAMRQRFRQYLMQEGGSPALPREATLEDYRALFVRTGNKVGLQTIERGIQPPEGDNAFYQ
;
A
#
# COMPACT_ATOMS: atom_id res chain seq x y z
N MET A 1 -18.64 -8.79 3.79
CA MET A 1 -18.02 -10.08 4.11
C MET A 1 -17.13 -10.48 2.94
N PHE A 2 -15.87 -10.86 3.19
CA PHE A 2 -14.95 -11.32 2.15
C PHE A 2 -14.71 -12.81 2.34
N PHE A 3 -14.60 -13.55 1.23
CA PHE A 3 -14.38 -14.99 1.25
C PHE A 3 -13.06 -15.31 0.57
N TYR A 4 -12.24 -16.12 1.23
CA TYR A 4 -10.95 -16.56 0.71
C TYR A 4 -10.95 -18.09 0.69
N PRO A 5 -10.55 -18.73 -0.42
CA PRO A 5 -10.39 -20.18 -0.45
C PRO A 5 -9.37 -20.64 0.59
N TRP A 6 -9.70 -21.67 1.36
CA TRP A 6 -8.85 -22.18 2.43
C TRP A 6 -7.45 -22.60 1.93
N GLU A 7 -7.41 -23.31 0.80
CA GLU A 7 -6.14 -23.75 0.18
C GLU A 7 -5.23 -22.56 -0.18
N LYS A 8 -5.82 -21.44 -0.64
CA LYS A 8 -5.09 -20.22 -0.93
C LYS A 8 -4.51 -19.62 0.35
N LEU A 9 -5.30 -19.50 1.42
CA LEU A 9 -4.83 -18.96 2.69
C LEU A 9 -3.67 -19.78 3.27
N ILE A 10 -3.73 -21.10 3.17
CA ILE A 10 -2.64 -21.98 3.62
C ILE A 10 -1.38 -21.81 2.77
N ALA A 11 -1.53 -21.73 1.44
CA ALA A 11 -0.40 -21.46 0.55
C ALA A 11 0.24 -20.10 0.85
N ASP A 12 -0.57 -19.07 1.02
CA ASP A 12 -0.14 -17.72 1.39
C ASP A 12 0.53 -17.69 2.78
N ALA A 13 0.02 -18.45 3.75
CA ALA A 13 0.60 -18.56 5.10
C ALA A 13 2.03 -19.13 5.06
N ARG A 14 2.20 -20.23 4.33
CA ARG A 14 3.51 -20.88 4.13
C ARG A 14 4.46 -19.99 3.33
N GLY A 15 3.91 -19.21 2.40
CA GLY A 15 4.62 -18.21 1.62
C GLY A 15 4.90 -16.90 2.37
N GLY A 16 4.42 -16.76 3.61
CA GLY A 16 4.65 -15.58 4.43
C GLY A 16 3.98 -14.31 3.95
N ASP A 17 2.83 -14.41 3.31
CA ASP A 17 2.04 -13.26 2.87
C ASP A 17 1.71 -12.29 4.03
N LEU A 18 1.87 -10.98 3.80
CA LEU A 18 1.68 -9.96 4.84
C LEU A 18 0.21 -9.78 5.25
N PHE A 19 -0.74 -10.07 4.36
CA PHE A 19 -2.16 -10.06 4.73
C PHE A 19 -2.50 -11.26 5.61
N VAL A 20 -1.97 -12.45 5.30
CA VAL A 20 -2.10 -13.60 6.21
C VAL A 20 -1.38 -13.37 7.53
N CYS A 21 -0.22 -12.71 7.51
CA CYS A 21 0.49 -12.29 8.73
C CYS A 21 -0.40 -11.46 9.66
N HIS A 22 -1.14 -10.50 9.09
CA HIS A 22 -2.11 -9.70 9.84
C HIS A 22 -3.22 -10.58 10.46
N ILE A 23 -3.79 -11.52 9.70
CA ILE A 23 -4.83 -12.43 10.19
C ILE A 23 -4.31 -13.25 11.37
N VAL A 24 -3.19 -13.96 11.21
CA VAL A 24 -2.71 -14.89 12.25
C VAL A 24 -2.32 -14.17 13.54
N ARG A 25 -1.90 -12.91 13.46
CA ARG A 25 -1.50 -12.08 14.60
C ARG A 25 -2.67 -11.41 15.31
N GLU A 26 -3.65 -10.88 14.58
CA GLU A 26 -4.65 -9.97 15.17
C GLU A 26 -6.09 -10.51 15.11
N ALA A 27 -6.38 -11.51 14.28
CA ALA A 27 -7.75 -12.02 14.15
C ALA A 27 -8.21 -12.72 15.43
N ARG A 28 -9.50 -12.53 15.73
CA ARG A 28 -10.22 -13.25 16.78
C ARG A 28 -11.37 -14.01 16.12
N PRO A 29 -11.53 -15.32 16.39
CA PRO A 29 -12.58 -16.10 15.77
C PRO A 29 -13.94 -15.63 16.30
N VAL A 30 -14.87 -15.38 15.38
CA VAL A 30 -16.30 -15.19 15.71
C VAL A 30 -17.03 -16.53 15.61
N PHE A 31 -16.64 -17.36 14.64
CA PHE A 31 -17.11 -18.72 14.43
C PHE A 31 -15.97 -19.52 13.78
N ASP A 32 -15.46 -20.54 14.48
CA ASP A 32 -14.37 -21.39 14.02
C ASP A 32 -14.46 -22.79 14.62
N PRO A 33 -15.50 -23.59 14.28
CA PRO A 33 -15.71 -24.91 14.87
C PRO A 33 -14.66 -25.95 14.46
N LEU A 34 -13.76 -25.61 13.53
CA LEU A 34 -12.73 -26.49 12.98
C LEU A 34 -11.31 -25.99 13.33
N ASP A 35 -11.19 -25.00 14.22
CA ASP A 35 -9.92 -24.40 14.65
C ASP A 35 -9.01 -23.97 13.47
N GLN A 36 -9.61 -23.50 12.38
CA GLN A 36 -8.91 -23.11 11.16
C GLN A 36 -7.97 -21.92 11.41
N LEU A 37 -8.31 -21.01 12.32
CA LEU A 37 -7.42 -19.90 12.63
C LEU A 37 -6.13 -20.40 13.30
N ASP A 38 -6.22 -21.40 14.17
CA ASP A 38 -5.05 -21.98 14.83
C ASP A 38 -4.22 -22.82 13.85
N GLU A 39 -4.85 -23.58 12.95
CA GLU A 39 -4.14 -24.24 11.85
C GLU A 39 -3.41 -23.21 10.97
N LEU A 40 -4.05 -22.09 10.63
CA LEU A 40 -3.42 -21.04 9.83
C LEU A 40 -2.21 -20.42 10.55
N ARG A 41 -2.30 -20.22 11.88
CA ARG A 41 -1.18 -19.76 12.72
C ARG A 41 -0.02 -20.74 12.71
N LEU A 42 -0.29 -22.05 12.79
CA LEU A 42 0.73 -23.10 12.77
C LEU A 42 1.47 -23.17 11.42
N GLN A 43 0.77 -22.91 10.32
CA GLN A 43 1.36 -22.96 8.98
C GLN A 43 2.14 -21.68 8.60
N PHE A 44 1.92 -20.57 9.31
CA PHE A 44 2.48 -19.29 8.94
C PHE A 44 4.00 -19.21 9.14
N ARG A 45 4.69 -18.62 8.16
CA ARG A 45 6.14 -18.35 8.23
C ARG A 45 6.46 -16.94 7.77
N LEU A 46 7.21 -16.17 8.54
CA LEU A 46 7.73 -14.89 8.05
C LEU A 46 8.76 -15.12 6.96
N ARG A 47 8.69 -14.33 5.88
CA ARG A 47 9.77 -14.26 4.90
C ARG A 47 10.93 -13.47 5.47
N THR A 48 12.15 -13.82 5.07
CA THR A 48 13.36 -13.04 5.38
C THR A 48 13.41 -11.73 4.60
N SER A 49 12.70 -11.65 3.47
CA SER A 49 12.57 -10.40 2.71
C SER A 49 11.20 -10.21 2.06
N TYR A 50 10.73 -8.96 2.14
CA TYR A 50 9.58 -8.35 1.51
C TYR A 50 9.98 -7.22 0.55
N ALA A 51 11.20 -7.28 -0.02
CA ALA A 51 11.74 -6.27 -0.92
C ALA A 51 10.84 -5.98 -2.12
N ARG A 52 10.09 -6.98 -2.62
CA ARG A 52 9.13 -6.79 -3.71
C ARG A 52 7.98 -5.86 -3.30
N GLU A 53 7.39 -6.11 -2.13
CA GLU A 53 6.30 -5.32 -1.58
C GLU A 53 6.74 -3.87 -1.33
N ILE A 54 7.94 -3.70 -0.78
CA ILE A 54 8.58 -2.40 -0.55
C ILE A 54 8.81 -1.67 -1.89
N ALA A 55 9.41 -2.34 -2.88
CA ALA A 55 9.70 -1.74 -4.18
C ALA A 55 8.42 -1.30 -4.91
N GLN A 56 7.39 -2.16 -4.94
CA GLN A 56 6.12 -1.82 -5.59
C GLN A 56 5.42 -0.64 -4.89
N ALA A 57 5.43 -0.58 -3.56
CA ALA A 57 4.87 0.55 -2.82
C ALA A 57 5.67 1.83 -3.05
N ARG A 58 6.99 1.73 -3.17
CA ARG A 58 7.88 2.85 -3.47
C ARG A 58 7.69 3.39 -4.88
N ASP A 59 7.62 2.53 -5.89
CA ASP A 59 7.38 2.94 -7.28
C ASP A 59 6.04 3.68 -7.40
N LEU A 60 5.00 3.17 -6.72
CA LEU A 60 3.72 3.86 -6.63
C LEU A 60 3.84 5.19 -5.87
N GLY A 61 4.61 5.24 -4.80
CA GLY A 61 4.86 6.47 -4.05
C GLY A 61 5.47 7.57 -4.91
N TRP A 62 6.50 7.25 -5.68
CA TRP A 62 7.14 8.21 -6.60
C TRP A 62 6.23 8.62 -7.76
N PHE A 63 5.40 7.70 -8.26
CA PHE A 63 4.34 8.06 -9.22
C PHE A 63 3.36 9.09 -8.62
N LEU A 64 2.88 8.87 -7.39
CA LEU A 64 1.94 9.79 -6.73
C LEU A 64 2.56 11.15 -6.42
N ASP A 65 3.84 11.18 -6.06
CA ASP A 65 4.58 12.42 -5.83
C ASP A 65 4.71 13.25 -7.12
N SER A 66 4.98 12.59 -8.25
CA SER A 66 5.22 13.23 -9.54
C SER A 66 3.91 13.60 -10.27
N HIS A 67 2.91 12.72 -10.22
CA HIS A 67 1.69 12.83 -11.04
C HIS A 67 0.40 12.96 -10.23
N GLY A 68 0.45 12.95 -8.89
CA GLY A 68 -0.74 13.02 -8.04
C GLY A 68 -1.56 14.30 -8.21
N GLY A 69 -1.02 15.34 -8.84
CA GLY A 69 -1.78 16.54 -9.22
C GLY A 69 -2.82 16.31 -10.31
N ALA A 70 -2.61 15.33 -11.20
CA ALA A 70 -3.52 15.00 -12.30
C ALA A 70 -4.58 13.94 -11.90
N LEU A 71 -4.58 13.50 -10.65
CA LEU A 71 -5.41 12.41 -10.16
C LEU A 71 -6.43 12.91 -9.13
N ASN A 72 -7.51 12.15 -8.94
CA ASN A 72 -8.48 12.41 -7.88
C ASN A 72 -7.81 12.43 -6.48
N ALA A 73 -7.89 13.56 -5.77
CA ALA A 73 -7.21 13.76 -4.50
C ALA A 73 -7.54 12.71 -3.40
N PRO A 74 -8.82 12.35 -3.15
CA PRO A 74 -9.15 11.25 -2.24
C PRO A 74 -8.49 9.92 -2.60
N MET A 75 -8.35 9.59 -3.89
CA MET A 75 -7.62 8.39 -4.31
C MET A 75 -6.12 8.51 -4.00
N VAL A 76 -5.51 9.66 -4.30
CA VAL A 76 -4.09 9.92 -4.02
C VAL A 76 -3.80 9.74 -2.54
N VAL A 77 -4.60 10.36 -1.65
CA VAL A 77 -4.41 10.22 -0.20
C VAL A 77 -4.51 8.75 0.24
N ARG A 78 -5.53 8.01 -0.23
CA ARG A 78 -5.64 6.57 0.07
C ARG A 78 -4.42 5.78 -0.39
N ARG A 79 -3.86 6.10 -1.56
CA ARG A 79 -2.68 5.41 -2.10
C ARG A 79 -1.39 5.83 -1.38
N MET A 80 -1.25 7.08 -0.97
CA MET A 80 -0.12 7.52 -0.12
C MET A 80 -0.12 6.75 1.20
N VAL A 81 -1.26 6.70 1.90
CA VAL A 81 -1.41 5.92 3.13
C VAL A 81 -1.10 4.44 2.90
N TRP A 82 -1.59 3.87 1.78
CA TRP A 82 -1.28 2.49 1.42
C TRP A 82 0.21 2.26 1.23
N CYS A 83 0.92 3.17 0.54
CA CYS A 83 2.36 3.04 0.31
C CYS A 83 3.13 3.05 1.64
N VAL A 84 2.85 4.02 2.53
CA VAL A 84 3.47 4.09 3.86
C VAL A 84 3.20 2.82 4.64
N ARG A 85 1.93 2.37 4.74
CA ARG A 85 1.58 1.15 5.46
C ARG A 85 2.32 -0.07 4.92
N THR A 86 2.32 -0.27 3.60
CA THR A 86 2.96 -1.44 2.98
C THR A 86 4.45 -1.48 3.26
N ILE A 87 5.15 -0.34 3.10
CA ILE A 87 6.59 -0.27 3.35
C ILE A 87 6.89 -0.53 4.83
N THR A 88 6.22 0.18 5.74
CA THR A 88 6.44 0.03 7.18
C THR A 88 6.10 -1.37 7.69
N ILE A 89 4.98 -1.97 7.25
CA ILE A 89 4.60 -3.34 7.63
C ILE A 89 5.65 -4.33 7.15
N ALA A 90 6.08 -4.21 5.88
CA ALA A 90 7.08 -5.10 5.29
C ALA A 90 8.39 -5.06 6.09
N GLN A 91 8.91 -3.87 6.40
CA GLN A 91 10.13 -3.70 7.16
C GLN A 91 10.03 -4.22 8.60
N LEU A 92 8.90 -3.98 9.26
CA LEU A 92 8.65 -4.52 10.60
C LEU A 92 8.60 -6.06 10.58
N ALA A 93 8.01 -6.64 9.54
CA ALA A 93 7.99 -8.08 9.32
C ALA A 93 9.39 -8.66 9.04
N GLU A 94 10.21 -8.02 8.20
CA GLU A 94 11.62 -8.41 7.97
C GLU A 94 12.44 -8.37 9.26
N ASN A 95 12.14 -7.42 10.16
CA ASN A 95 12.77 -7.31 11.47
C ASN A 95 12.18 -8.25 12.55
N GLY A 96 11.34 -9.21 12.16
CA GLY A 96 10.74 -10.19 13.07
C GLY A 96 9.69 -9.62 14.03
N ARG A 97 9.25 -8.38 13.84
CA ARG A 97 8.31 -7.65 14.71
C ARG A 97 7.13 -7.09 13.90
N PRO A 98 6.37 -7.92 13.17
CA PRO A 98 5.25 -7.44 12.37
C PRO A 98 4.23 -6.70 13.24
N ALA A 99 3.74 -5.56 12.76
CA ALA A 99 2.75 -4.72 13.41
C ALA A 99 1.75 -4.19 12.36
N PHE A 100 0.48 -4.04 12.71
CA PHE A 100 -0.55 -3.56 11.77
C PHE A 100 -1.43 -2.44 12.34
N ALA A 101 -1.41 -2.27 13.66
CA ALA A 101 -2.12 -1.21 14.36
C ALA A 101 -1.61 0.18 13.91
N PRO A 102 -2.51 1.15 13.64
CA PRO A 102 -2.11 2.48 13.18
C PRO A 102 -1.10 3.19 14.08
N THR A 103 -1.23 3.05 15.40
CA THR A 103 -0.34 3.66 16.40
C THR A 103 1.05 3.04 16.38
N GLU A 104 1.16 1.72 16.25
CA GLU A 104 2.44 1.02 16.14
C GLU A 104 3.16 1.37 14.83
N LEU A 105 2.41 1.42 13.72
CA LEU A 105 2.96 1.88 12.44
C LEU A 105 3.42 3.34 12.51
N ALA A 106 2.65 4.21 13.17
CA ALA A 106 3.03 5.63 13.33
C ALA A 106 4.29 5.80 14.18
N ALA A 107 4.47 4.96 15.21
CA ALA A 107 5.70 4.93 16.01
C ALA A 107 6.91 4.44 15.18
N ALA A 108 6.70 3.49 14.27
CA ALA A 108 7.75 2.97 13.38
C ALA A 108 8.09 3.92 12.22
N ALA A 109 7.18 4.80 11.82
CA ALA A 109 7.38 5.76 10.72
C ALA A 109 7.02 7.21 11.14
N PRO A 110 7.84 7.87 11.99
CA PRO A 110 7.50 9.18 12.57
C PRO A 110 7.22 10.27 11.52
N LEU A 111 7.96 10.30 10.40
CA LEU A 111 7.74 11.27 9.32
C LEU A 111 6.36 11.16 8.66
N ALA A 112 5.75 9.98 8.72
CA ALA A 112 4.45 9.69 8.13
C ALA A 112 3.38 9.36 9.20
N ALA A 113 3.66 9.64 10.48
CA ALA A 113 2.76 9.31 11.59
C ALA A 113 1.35 9.85 11.38
N ASP A 114 1.22 11.12 10.98
CA ASP A 114 -0.09 11.75 10.72
C ASP A 114 -0.87 11.08 9.58
N LEU A 115 -0.18 10.57 8.55
CA LEU A 115 -0.84 9.82 7.46
C LEU A 115 -1.42 8.50 7.97
N LEU A 116 -0.74 7.86 8.92
CA LEU A 116 -1.11 6.57 9.47
C LEU A 116 -2.23 6.70 10.52
N VAL A 117 -2.15 7.71 11.39
CA VAL A 117 -3.18 8.01 12.39
C VAL A 117 -4.44 8.54 11.70
N ASN A 118 -4.31 9.53 10.83
CA ASN A 118 -5.45 10.17 10.13
C ASN A 118 -5.76 9.49 8.78
N ARG A 119 -5.66 8.15 8.70
CA ARG A 119 -5.80 7.37 7.45
C ARG A 119 -7.11 7.56 6.67
N HIS A 120 -8.15 8.10 7.31
CA HIS A 120 -9.45 8.37 6.71
C HIS A 120 -9.60 9.78 6.16
N GLN A 121 -8.59 10.64 6.33
CA GLN A 121 -8.59 11.98 5.74
C GLN A 121 -8.64 11.90 4.22
N ARG A 122 -9.33 12.87 3.60
CA ARG A 122 -9.50 12.94 2.14
C ARG A 122 -8.83 14.17 1.54
N ARG A 123 -8.44 15.11 2.38
CA ARG A 123 -7.81 16.37 1.95
C ARG A 123 -6.35 16.09 1.62
N LEU A 124 -5.95 16.47 0.41
CA LEU A 124 -4.57 16.49 -0.01
C LEU A 124 -4.08 17.93 0.08
N ASP A 125 -3.06 18.18 0.89
CA ASP A 125 -2.42 19.49 1.01
C ASP A 125 -0.91 19.40 0.76
N VAL A 126 -0.27 20.57 0.65
CA VAL A 126 1.17 20.68 0.35
C VAL A 126 2.01 20.05 1.46
N ALA A 127 1.64 20.25 2.74
CA ALA A 127 2.37 19.71 3.87
C ALA A 127 2.33 18.17 3.91
N MET A 128 1.20 17.57 3.53
CA MET A 128 1.05 16.13 3.39
C MET A 128 1.95 15.58 2.28
N ARG A 129 1.94 16.21 1.10
CA ARG A 129 2.82 15.81 -0.02
C ARG A 129 4.29 15.89 0.36
N GLN A 130 4.69 16.97 1.02
CA GLN A 130 6.07 17.16 1.46
C GLN A 130 6.51 16.09 2.47
N ARG A 131 5.68 15.79 3.48
CA ARG A 131 5.98 14.73 4.46
C ARG A 131 6.04 13.35 3.82
N PHE A 132 5.11 13.06 2.90
CA PHE A 132 5.13 11.82 2.13
C PHE A 132 6.42 11.68 1.31
N ARG A 133 6.86 12.75 0.63
CA ARG A 133 8.13 12.77 -0.11
C ARG A 133 9.33 12.55 0.82
N GLN A 134 9.38 13.24 1.96
CA GLN A 134 10.45 13.08 2.94
C GLN A 134 10.53 11.65 3.46
N TYR A 135 9.38 11.03 3.73
CA TYR A 135 9.29 9.61 4.07
C TYR A 135 9.88 8.72 2.97
N LEU A 136 9.46 8.89 1.71
CA LEU A 136 10.00 8.10 0.59
C LEU A 136 11.53 8.24 0.44
N MET A 137 12.06 9.44 0.65
CA MET A 137 13.50 9.71 0.62
C MET A 137 14.23 9.00 1.77
N GLN A 138 13.68 9.04 3.00
CA GLN A 138 14.27 8.37 4.16
C GLN A 138 14.33 6.86 3.97
N GLU A 139 13.31 6.25 3.37
CA GLU A 139 13.26 4.80 3.17
C GLU A 139 14.34 4.28 2.18
N GLY A 140 15.23 5.15 1.68
CA GLY A 140 16.41 4.75 0.92
C GLY A 140 16.09 4.40 -0.52
N GLY A 141 15.08 5.05 -1.10
CA GLY A 141 14.60 4.77 -2.43
C GLY A 141 14.66 5.95 -3.36
N SER A 142 15.71 6.03 -4.18
CA SER A 142 15.64 6.90 -5.36
C SER A 142 14.47 6.47 -6.26
N PRO A 143 13.80 7.42 -6.94
CA PRO A 143 12.82 7.09 -7.96
C PRO A 143 13.39 6.08 -8.97
N ALA A 144 12.60 5.07 -9.35
CA ALA A 144 12.98 4.12 -10.39
C ALA A 144 13.02 4.76 -11.80
N LEU A 145 12.37 5.91 -11.95
CA LEU A 145 12.28 6.69 -13.18
C LEU A 145 12.70 8.13 -12.92
N PRO A 146 13.24 8.85 -13.93
CA PRO A 146 13.58 10.26 -13.79
C PRO A 146 12.34 11.12 -13.51
N ARG A 147 12.56 12.36 -13.06
CA ARG A 147 11.48 13.29 -12.68
C ARG A 147 10.57 13.65 -13.86
N GLU A 148 11.11 13.62 -15.07
CA GLU A 148 10.45 13.94 -16.32
C GLU A 148 9.65 12.76 -16.90
N ALA A 149 9.68 11.59 -16.24
CA ALA A 149 8.96 10.42 -16.69
C ALA A 149 7.46 10.70 -16.82
N THR A 150 6.87 10.14 -17.87
CA THR A 150 5.46 10.30 -18.19
C THR A 150 4.60 9.28 -17.44
N LEU A 151 3.27 9.48 -17.49
CA LEU A 151 2.33 8.48 -16.99
C LEU A 151 2.49 7.13 -17.70
N GLU A 152 2.82 7.13 -18.99
CA GLU A 152 3.00 5.90 -19.75
C GLU A 152 4.30 5.17 -19.37
N ASP A 153 5.37 5.90 -19.03
CA ASP A 153 6.59 5.30 -18.49
C ASP A 153 6.33 4.56 -17.17
N TYR A 154 5.52 5.17 -16.29
CA TYR A 154 5.09 4.51 -15.04
C TYR A 154 4.15 3.33 -15.31
N ARG A 155 3.25 3.42 -16.30
CA ARG A 155 2.41 2.29 -16.70
C ARG A 155 3.30 1.12 -17.15
N ALA A 156 4.26 1.36 -18.03
CA ALA A 156 5.21 0.36 -18.51
C ALA A 156 6.02 -0.26 -17.35
N LEU A 157 6.50 0.58 -16.41
CA LEU A 157 7.15 0.12 -15.19
C LEU A 157 6.25 -0.82 -14.38
N PHE A 158 5.00 -0.44 -14.13
CA PHE A 158 4.07 -1.24 -13.31
C PHE A 158 3.66 -2.55 -13.99
N VAL A 159 3.54 -2.59 -15.32
CA VAL A 159 3.37 -3.84 -16.06
C VAL A 159 4.58 -4.74 -15.85
N ARG A 160 5.79 -4.21 -16.06
CA ARG A 160 7.05 -4.95 -15.95
C ARG A 160 7.28 -5.50 -14.54
N THR A 161 6.96 -4.74 -13.49
CA THR A 161 7.15 -5.16 -12.09
C THR A 161 5.96 -5.91 -11.50
N GLY A 162 4.88 -6.08 -12.28
CA GLY A 162 3.63 -6.67 -11.81
C GLY A 162 2.97 -5.88 -10.67
N ASN A 163 3.15 -4.56 -10.63
CA ASN A 163 2.58 -3.68 -9.64
C ASN A 163 1.09 -3.40 -9.93
N LYS A 164 0.25 -4.38 -9.59
CA LYS A 164 -1.21 -4.32 -9.82
C LYS A 164 -1.86 -3.09 -9.17
N VAL A 165 -1.36 -2.65 -8.02
CA VAL A 165 -1.88 -1.49 -7.31
C VAL A 165 -1.56 -0.20 -8.07
N GLY A 166 -0.35 -0.10 -8.64
CA GLY A 166 0.03 0.99 -9.54
C GLY A 166 -0.85 1.05 -10.78
N LEU A 167 -1.03 -0.08 -11.49
CA LEU A 167 -1.89 -0.16 -12.67
C LEU A 167 -3.33 0.29 -12.38
N GLN A 168 -3.93 -0.24 -11.32
CA GLN A 168 -5.27 0.17 -10.89
C GLN A 168 -5.37 1.65 -10.52
N THR A 169 -4.28 2.24 -10.03
CA THR A 169 -4.25 3.67 -9.67
C THR A 169 -4.25 4.53 -10.93
N ILE A 170 -3.53 4.13 -11.98
CA ILE A 170 -3.57 4.80 -13.27
C ILE A 170 -4.97 4.67 -13.89
N GLU A 171 -5.49 3.44 -13.98
CA GLU A 171 -6.78 3.14 -14.63
C GLU A 171 -7.97 3.87 -14.00
N ARG A 172 -7.99 4.00 -12.67
CA ARG A 172 -9.10 4.63 -11.93
C ARG A 172 -8.87 6.10 -11.60
N GLY A 173 -7.64 6.57 -11.80
CA GLY A 173 -7.17 7.84 -11.28
C GLY A 173 -7.19 8.99 -12.26
N ILE A 174 -7.09 8.67 -13.56
CA ILE A 174 -7.20 9.66 -14.63
C ILE A 174 -8.63 10.20 -14.57
N GLN A 175 -8.76 11.47 -14.19
CA GLN A 175 -10.04 12.14 -14.38
C GLN A 175 -10.33 12.14 -15.89
N PRO A 176 -11.56 11.82 -16.33
CA PRO A 176 -11.92 12.14 -17.70
C PRO A 176 -11.63 13.64 -17.91
N PRO A 177 -11.14 14.05 -19.09
CA PRO A 177 -11.10 15.47 -19.40
C PRO A 177 -12.48 16.03 -19.10
N GLU A 178 -12.55 17.19 -18.44
CA GLU A 178 -13.80 17.95 -18.31
C GLU A 178 -14.29 18.27 -19.73
N GLY A 179 -15.04 17.33 -20.31
CA GLY A 179 -15.73 17.47 -21.57
C GLY A 179 -17.12 18.01 -21.26
N ASP A 180 -17.35 19.24 -21.70
CA ASP A 180 -18.64 19.86 -21.98
C ASP A 180 -19.72 19.74 -20.89
N ASN A 181 -19.68 20.67 -19.94
CA ASN A 181 -20.92 21.30 -19.46
C ASN A 181 -21.36 22.39 -20.46
N ALA A 182 -21.47 22.02 -21.73
CA ALA A 182 -22.31 22.70 -22.70
C ALA A 182 -23.48 21.75 -22.99
N PHE A 183 -24.71 22.26 -22.88
CA PHE A 183 -25.99 21.58 -23.09
C PHE A 183 -26.48 20.70 -21.93
N TYR A 184 -27.21 21.28 -20.99
CA TYR A 184 -28.68 21.36 -21.09
C TYR A 184 -29.14 22.67 -20.45
N GLN A 185 -30.12 23.29 -21.12
CA GLN A 185 -30.76 24.58 -20.82
C GLN A 185 -31.48 24.59 -19.47
#